data_AF-A0A2M9YPX2-F1
#
_entry.id   AF-A0A2M9YPX2-F1
#
_cell.length_a   1.000
_cell.length_b   1.000
_cell.length_c   1.000
_cell.angle_alpha   90.00
_cell.angle_beta   90.00
_cell.angle_gamma   90.00
#
_symmetry.space_group_name_H-M   'P 1'
#
loop_
_entity.id
_entity.type
_entity.pdbx_description
1 polymer ?
#
loop_
_entity_poly.entity_id
_entity_poly.type
_entity_poly.pdbx_seq_one_letter_code
_entity_poly.pdbx_strand_id
1 'polypeptide(L)'
;MVMDFIQKLPRKLEEVLGTEGVDQFVDFLNSALIASRAQILETSSDRFELRVSTDISKLKVELIAFKTDMKNEFLEFKIQIQSEHARFRSEIRMDVAAFTAEIRKEFKELREETTQSRLEIFKSMGEIHKSIAMQTRWMFGALLGSVGLVFAIEKLLHSLP
;
A
#
# COMPACT_ATOMS: atom_id res chain seq x y z
N MET A 1 -56.53 23.61 45.15
CA MET A 1 -55.89 23.74 46.47
C MET A 1 -54.91 24.90 46.35
N VAL A 2 -55.28 26.08 46.86
CA VAL A 2 -54.38 27.25 46.87
C VAL A 2 -53.29 26.92 47.89
N MET A 3 -52.02 26.91 47.45
CA MET A 3 -50.90 26.75 48.37
C MET A 3 -50.56 28.12 48.95
N ASP A 4 -50.74 28.27 50.27
CA ASP A 4 -50.32 29.47 50.99
C ASP A 4 -48.86 29.33 51.39
N PHE A 5 -48.02 30.14 50.76
CA PHE A 5 -46.58 30.16 50.98
C PHE A 5 -46.20 31.08 52.13
N ILE A 6 -46.98 32.13 52.35
CA ILE A 6 -46.82 33.06 53.45
C ILE A 6 -48.05 32.92 54.36
N GLN A 7 -47.77 32.59 55.63
CA GLN A 7 -48.81 32.38 56.66
C GLN A 7 -48.72 33.38 57.82
N LYS A 8 -47.60 34.11 57.94
CA LYS A 8 -47.39 35.10 59.02
C LYS A 8 -46.55 36.27 58.51
N LEU A 9 -46.88 37.46 58.98
CA LEU A 9 -46.12 38.67 58.68
C LEU A 9 -45.25 39.06 59.88
N PRO A 10 -44.19 39.85 59.68
CA PRO A 10 -43.46 40.47 60.78
C PRO A 10 -44.40 41.33 61.65
N ARG A 11 -44.32 41.22 62.98
CA ARG A 11 -45.21 41.93 63.93
C ARG A 11 -45.38 43.44 63.66
N LYS A 12 -44.32 44.12 63.23
CA LYS A 12 -44.37 45.55 62.87
C LYS A 12 -45.32 45.85 61.70
N LEU A 13 -45.44 44.93 60.75
CA LEU A 13 -46.38 45.05 59.62
C LEU A 13 -47.81 44.74 60.07
N GLU A 14 -47.99 43.78 60.99
CA GLU A 14 -49.30 43.46 61.55
C GLU A 14 -49.90 44.64 62.35
N GLU A 15 -49.07 45.34 63.14
CA GLU A 15 -49.49 46.54 63.89
C GLU A 15 -49.87 47.71 62.98
N VAL A 16 -49.21 47.85 61.83
CA VAL A 16 -49.43 48.97 60.90
C VAL A 16 -50.61 48.72 59.95
N LEU A 17 -50.81 47.47 59.52
CA LEU A 17 -51.84 47.09 58.54
C LEU A 17 -53.20 46.79 59.19
N GLY A 18 -53.22 46.46 60.49
CA GLY A 18 -54.41 45.97 61.17
C GLY A 18 -54.83 44.57 60.70
N THR A 19 -55.82 43.97 61.34
CA THR A 19 -56.21 42.57 61.08
C THR A 19 -56.69 42.34 59.64
N GLU A 20 -57.48 43.26 59.09
CA GLU A 20 -58.03 43.15 57.72
C GLU A 20 -56.98 43.44 56.64
N GLY A 21 -56.04 44.35 56.90
CA GLY A 21 -54.95 44.64 55.97
C GLY A 21 -53.89 43.54 55.92
N VAL A 22 -53.69 42.81 57.03
CA VAL A 22 -52.82 41.62 57.08
C VAL A 22 -53.33 40.53 56.14
N ASP A 23 -54.62 40.19 56.21
CA ASP A 23 -55.20 39.14 55.39
C ASP A 23 -55.14 39.48 53.89
N GLN A 24 -55.55 40.70 53.51
CA GLN A 24 -55.49 41.16 52.12
C GLN A 24 -54.05 41.20 51.57
N PHE A 25 -53.07 41.59 52.41
CA PHE A 25 -51.67 41.62 52.00
C PHE A 25 -51.08 40.22 51.86
N VAL A 26 -51.42 39.28 52.75
CA VAL A 26 -51.04 37.87 52.64
C VAL A 26 -51.62 37.25 51.36
N ASP A 27 -52.89 37.49 51.07
CA ASP A 27 -53.56 37.02 49.85
C ASP A 27 -52.89 37.59 48.58
N PHE A 28 -52.55 38.88 48.59
CA PHE A 28 -51.82 39.53 47.51
C PHE A 28 -50.43 38.88 47.32
N LEU A 29 -49.67 38.69 48.39
CA LEU A 29 -48.34 38.09 48.32
C LEU A 29 -48.38 36.64 47.82
N ASN A 30 -49.32 35.84 48.31
CA ASN A 30 -49.51 34.46 47.85
C ASN A 30 -49.90 34.43 46.37
N SER A 31 -50.81 35.31 45.93
CA SER A 31 -51.21 35.43 44.52
C SER A 31 -50.06 35.85 43.61
N ALA A 32 -49.30 36.88 44.02
CA ALA A 32 -48.14 37.37 43.28
C ALA A 32 -47.02 36.31 43.19
N LEU A 33 -46.79 35.57 44.27
CA LEU A 33 -45.79 34.50 44.30
C LEU A 33 -46.21 33.31 43.42
N ILE A 34 -47.49 32.92 43.45
CA ILE A 34 -48.03 31.87 42.56
C ILE A 34 -47.85 32.28 41.09
N ALA A 35 -48.23 33.51 40.74
CA ALA A 35 -48.08 34.03 39.38
C ALA A 35 -46.59 34.07 38.95
N SER A 36 -45.71 34.54 39.83
CA SER A 36 -44.26 34.57 39.58
C SER A 36 -43.68 33.17 39.35
N ARG A 37 -44.06 32.18 40.18
CA ARG A 37 -43.60 30.79 40.01
C ARG A 37 -44.12 30.16 38.72
N ALA A 38 -45.39 30.40 38.38
CA ALA A 38 -45.96 29.94 37.13
C ALA A 38 -45.19 30.51 35.93
N GLN A 39 -44.92 31.83 35.94
CA GLN A 39 -44.15 32.49 34.89
C GLN A 39 -42.71 31.96 34.78
N ILE A 40 -42.03 31.74 35.92
CA ILE A 40 -40.68 31.17 35.94
C ILE A 40 -40.69 29.76 35.36
N LEU A 41 -41.67 28.93 35.73
CA LEU A 41 -41.79 27.57 35.24
C LEU A 41 -42.04 27.56 33.73
N GLU A 42 -42.99 28.36 33.24
CA GLU A 42 -43.29 28.51 31.82
C GLU A 42 -42.06 28.98 31.04
N THR A 43 -41.43 30.07 31.48
CA THR A 43 -40.21 30.60 30.83
C THR A 43 -39.07 29.59 30.83
N SER A 44 -38.94 28.79 31.90
CA SER A 44 -37.91 27.74 31.97
C SER A 44 -38.21 26.58 31.03
N SER A 45 -39.49 26.19 30.90
CA SER A 45 -39.96 25.15 29.98
C SER A 45 -39.69 25.57 28.54
N ASP A 46 -40.10 26.78 28.15
CA ASP A 46 -39.88 27.31 26.80
C ASP A 46 -38.40 27.35 26.44
N ARG A 47 -37.54 27.80 27.39
CA ARG A 47 -36.09 27.82 27.19
C ARG A 47 -35.51 26.42 27.04
N PHE A 48 -36.00 25.46 27.81
CA PHE A 48 -35.56 24.07 27.71
C PHE A 48 -35.96 23.47 26.36
N GLU A 49 -37.22 23.63 25.95
CA GLU A 49 -37.73 23.17 24.65
C GLU A 49 -36.96 23.78 23.48
N LEU A 50 -36.71 25.10 23.53
CA LEU A 50 -35.91 25.79 22.52
C LEU A 50 -34.49 25.24 22.44
N ARG A 51 -33.85 25.00 23.59
CA ARG A 51 -32.49 24.45 23.64
C ARG A 51 -32.42 23.04 23.08
N VAL A 52 -33.35 22.18 23.48
CA VAL A 52 -33.44 20.80 22.97
C VAL A 52 -33.68 20.80 21.46
N SER A 53 -34.61 21.64 20.96
CA SER A 53 -34.87 21.77 19.53
C SER A 53 -33.63 22.24 18.75
N THR A 54 -32.90 23.19 19.32
CA THR A 54 -31.64 23.70 18.74
C THR A 54 -30.57 22.62 18.70
N ASP A 55 -30.37 21.89 19.80
CA ASP A 55 -29.33 20.86 19.91
C ASP A 55 -29.66 19.66 19.00
N ILE A 56 -30.93 19.25 18.89
CA ILE A 56 -31.38 18.24 17.92
C ILE A 56 -31.09 18.69 16.49
N SER A 57 -31.33 19.97 16.18
CA SER A 57 -31.09 20.50 14.84
C SER A 57 -29.60 20.51 14.49
N LYS A 58 -28.73 20.88 15.44
CA LYS A 58 -27.27 20.81 15.28
C LYS A 58 -26.79 19.38 15.08
N LEU A 59 -27.26 18.43 15.91
CA LEU A 59 -26.91 17.02 15.77
C LEU A 59 -27.32 16.45 14.42
N LYS A 60 -28.48 16.85 13.87
CA LYS A 60 -28.89 16.46 12.51
C LYS A 60 -27.93 16.98 11.45
N VAL A 61 -27.48 18.24 11.56
CA VAL A 61 -26.51 18.83 10.63
C VAL A 61 -25.17 18.10 10.72
N GLU A 62 -24.66 17.89 11.92
CA GLU A 62 -23.40 17.15 12.16
C GLU A 62 -23.47 15.71 11.62
N LEU A 63 -24.60 15.02 11.82
CA LEU A 63 -24.79 13.67 11.31
C LEU A 63 -24.81 13.62 9.77
N ILE A 64 -25.44 14.61 9.12
CA ILE A 64 -25.44 14.72 7.66
C ILE A 64 -24.03 15.01 7.13
N ALA A 65 -23.30 15.91 7.80
CA ALA A 65 -21.91 16.21 7.46
C ALA A 65 -21.03 14.96 7.59
N PHE A 66 -21.07 14.30 8.74
CA PHE A 66 -20.34 13.05 8.99
C PHE A 66 -20.64 11.96 7.96
N LYS A 67 -21.92 11.76 7.63
CA LYS A 67 -22.33 10.79 6.59
C LYS A 67 -21.76 11.15 5.21
N THR A 68 -21.67 12.44 4.91
CA THR A 68 -21.12 12.94 3.64
C THR A 68 -19.61 12.73 3.60
N ASP A 69 -18.91 13.06 4.69
CA ASP A 69 -17.46 12.88 4.82
C ASP A 69 -17.09 11.39 4.68
N MET A 70 -17.76 10.50 5.41
CA MET A 70 -17.55 9.05 5.27
C MET A 70 -17.76 8.55 3.84
N LYS A 71 -18.77 9.08 3.13
CA LYS A 71 -19.03 8.69 1.74
C LYS A 71 -17.91 9.17 0.82
N ASN A 72 -17.39 10.36 1.04
CA ASN A 72 -16.29 10.92 0.26
C ASN A 72 -14.99 10.14 0.52
N GLU A 73 -14.63 9.90 1.79
CA GLU A 73 -13.47 9.08 2.15
C GLU A 73 -13.52 7.68 1.52
N PHE A 74 -14.70 7.05 1.52
CA PHE A 74 -14.87 5.75 0.89
C PHE A 74 -14.70 5.81 -0.64
N LEU A 75 -15.16 6.88 -1.29
CA LEU A 75 -14.95 7.09 -2.73
C LEU A 75 -13.47 7.31 -3.04
N GLU A 76 -12.78 8.13 -2.25
CA GLU A 76 -11.34 8.38 -2.38
C GLU A 76 -10.53 7.09 -2.20
N PHE A 77 -10.82 6.33 -1.15
CA PHE A 77 -10.20 5.02 -0.90
C PHE A 77 -10.40 4.07 -2.08
N LYS A 78 -11.63 4.01 -2.64
CA LYS A 78 -11.93 3.18 -3.81
C LYS A 78 -11.09 3.60 -5.03
N ILE A 79 -10.98 4.89 -5.30
CA ILE A 79 -10.17 5.43 -6.40
C ILE A 79 -8.69 5.07 -6.19
N GLN A 80 -8.18 5.24 -4.98
CA GLN A 80 -6.80 4.91 -4.64
C GLN A 80 -6.50 3.43 -4.88
N ILE A 81 -7.34 2.52 -4.39
CA ILE A 81 -7.16 1.08 -4.61
C ILE A 81 -7.20 0.71 -6.11
N GLN A 82 -8.09 1.32 -6.88
CA GLN A 82 -8.14 1.08 -8.33
C GLN A 82 -6.87 1.56 -9.05
N SER A 83 -6.35 2.71 -8.63
CA SER A 83 -5.11 3.29 -9.16
C SER A 83 -3.89 2.43 -8.83
N GLU A 84 -3.73 2.06 -7.56
CA GLU A 84 -2.65 1.19 -7.09
C GLU A 84 -2.67 -0.18 -7.76
N HIS A 85 -3.85 -0.79 -7.90
CA HIS A 85 -3.98 -2.06 -8.60
C HIS A 85 -3.65 -1.95 -10.10
N ALA A 86 -4.03 -0.86 -10.76
CA ALA A 86 -3.66 -0.61 -12.15
C ALA A 86 -2.14 -0.43 -12.31
N ARG A 87 -1.52 0.33 -11.39
CA ARG A 87 -0.08 0.53 -11.33
C ARG A 87 0.68 -0.78 -11.12
N PHE A 88 0.31 -1.55 -10.09
CA PHE A 88 0.91 -2.85 -9.80
C PHE A 88 0.82 -3.82 -10.99
N ARG A 89 -0.33 -3.87 -11.67
CA ARG A 89 -0.50 -4.67 -12.88
C ARG A 89 0.43 -4.22 -14.01
N SER A 90 0.64 -2.91 -14.16
CA SER A 90 1.57 -2.36 -15.16
C SER A 90 3.01 -2.72 -14.83
N GLU A 91 3.42 -2.56 -13.57
CA GLU A 91 4.77 -2.90 -13.09
C GLU A 91 5.08 -4.38 -13.34
N ILE A 92 4.19 -5.31 -12.95
CA ILE A 92 4.36 -6.74 -13.24
C ILE A 92 4.52 -7.01 -14.73
N ARG A 93 3.71 -6.37 -15.59
CA ARG A 93 3.81 -6.58 -17.04
C ARG A 93 5.15 -6.11 -17.59
N MET A 94 5.64 -4.97 -17.11
CA MET A 94 6.94 -4.44 -17.50
C MET A 94 8.07 -5.36 -17.04
N ASP A 95 8.03 -5.82 -15.79
CA ASP A 95 9.04 -6.71 -15.23
C ASP A 95 9.09 -8.05 -15.97
N VAL A 96 7.93 -8.64 -16.26
CA VAL A 96 7.85 -9.89 -17.04
C VAL A 96 8.37 -9.69 -18.47
N ALA A 97 8.06 -8.56 -19.10
CA ALA A 97 8.55 -8.24 -20.44
C ALA A 97 10.08 -8.04 -20.45
N ALA A 98 10.62 -7.32 -19.47
CA ALA A 98 12.05 -7.10 -19.30
C ALA A 98 12.78 -8.43 -19.05
N PHE A 99 12.28 -9.26 -18.13
CA PHE A 99 12.83 -10.59 -17.85
C PHE A 99 12.82 -11.49 -19.08
N THR A 100 11.72 -11.49 -19.84
CA THR A 100 11.61 -12.28 -21.09
C THR A 100 12.62 -11.78 -22.14
N ALA A 101 12.84 -10.47 -22.23
CA ALA A 101 13.82 -9.90 -23.15
C ALA A 101 15.25 -10.30 -22.76
N GLU A 102 15.59 -10.26 -21.47
CA GLU A 102 16.91 -10.66 -20.98
C GLU A 102 17.18 -12.15 -21.24
N ILE A 103 16.23 -13.04 -20.93
CA ILE A 103 16.37 -14.47 -21.24
C ILE A 103 16.61 -14.71 -22.74
N ARG A 104 15.87 -14.01 -23.61
CA ARG A 104 16.06 -14.16 -25.06
C ARG A 104 17.43 -13.70 -25.51
N LYS A 105 17.95 -12.64 -24.90
CA LYS A 105 19.29 -12.12 -25.18
C LYS A 105 20.36 -13.10 -24.71
N GLU A 106 20.31 -13.55 -23.45
CA GLU A 106 21.24 -14.54 -22.89
C GLU A 106 21.23 -15.85 -23.72
N PHE A 107 20.05 -16.32 -24.13
CA PHE A 107 19.95 -17.53 -24.94
C PHE A 107 20.55 -17.35 -26.35
N LYS A 108 20.43 -16.15 -26.93
CA LYS A 108 21.05 -15.82 -28.21
C LYS A 108 22.58 -15.78 -28.07
N GLU A 109 23.08 -15.11 -27.04
CA GLU A 109 24.52 -15.03 -26.72
C GLU A 109 25.12 -16.42 -26.50
N LEU A 110 24.47 -17.27 -25.70
CA LEU A 110 24.90 -18.65 -25.46
C LEU A 110 24.94 -19.48 -26.76
N ARG A 111 23.97 -19.28 -27.65
CA ARG A 111 23.93 -19.98 -28.94
C ARG A 111 25.06 -19.52 -29.86
N GLU A 112 25.36 -18.22 -29.88
CA GLU A 112 26.49 -17.65 -30.63
C GLU A 112 27.82 -18.19 -30.09
N GLU A 113 28.02 -18.16 -28.77
CA GLU A 113 29.20 -18.71 -28.10
C GLU A 113 29.39 -20.21 -28.38
N THR A 114 28.31 -21.00 -28.30
CA THR A 114 28.33 -22.43 -28.62
C THR A 114 28.70 -22.67 -30.08
N THR A 115 28.18 -21.86 -31.00
CA THR A 115 28.48 -21.98 -32.44
C THR A 115 29.94 -21.64 -32.70
N GLN A 116 30.44 -20.57 -32.09
CA GLN A 116 31.84 -20.16 -32.20
C GLN A 116 32.79 -21.22 -31.62
N SER A 117 32.50 -21.73 -30.43
CA SER A 117 33.26 -22.82 -29.81
C SER A 117 33.34 -24.06 -30.71
N ARG A 118 32.22 -24.43 -31.36
CA ARG A 118 32.21 -25.55 -32.33
C ARG A 118 33.10 -25.29 -33.54
N LEU A 119 33.08 -24.06 -34.08
CA LEU A 119 33.94 -23.69 -35.21
C LEU A 119 35.42 -23.76 -34.82
N GLU A 120 35.78 -23.30 -33.62
CA GLU A 120 37.14 -23.36 -33.09
C GLU A 120 37.61 -24.83 -32.91
N ILE A 121 36.74 -25.71 -32.43
CA ILE A 121 37.02 -27.16 -32.34
C ILE A 121 37.25 -27.76 -33.74
N PHE A 122 36.40 -27.47 -34.72
CA PHE A 122 36.59 -27.98 -36.09
C PHE A 122 37.88 -27.47 -36.72
N LYS A 123 38.23 -26.21 -36.47
CA LYS A 123 39.48 -25.62 -36.94
C LYS A 123 40.70 -26.32 -36.33
N SER A 124 40.71 -26.50 -35.01
CA SER A 124 41.82 -27.17 -34.32
C SER A 124 41.96 -28.63 -34.75
N MET A 125 40.85 -29.35 -34.95
CA MET A 125 40.86 -30.70 -35.51
C MET A 125 41.47 -30.74 -36.92
N GLY A 126 41.14 -29.77 -37.78
CA GLY A 126 41.73 -29.64 -39.11
C GLY A 126 43.25 -29.37 -39.06
N GLU A 127 43.70 -28.55 -38.12
CA GLU A 127 45.13 -28.27 -37.89
C GLU A 127 45.87 -29.51 -37.37
N ILE A 128 45.29 -30.25 -36.42
CA ILE A 128 45.84 -31.52 -35.93
C ILE A 128 45.95 -32.53 -37.07
N HIS A 129 44.91 -32.69 -37.89
CA HIS A 129 44.93 -33.62 -39.01
C HIS A 129 46.03 -33.28 -40.04
N LYS A 130 46.19 -31.99 -40.38
CA LYS A 130 47.29 -31.52 -41.23
C LYS A 130 48.67 -31.83 -40.63
N SER A 131 48.83 -31.62 -39.32
CA SER A 131 50.07 -31.92 -38.61
C SER A 131 50.39 -33.42 -38.66
N ILE A 132 49.42 -34.29 -38.36
CA ILE A 132 49.56 -35.75 -38.45
C ILE A 132 49.94 -36.19 -39.86
N ALA A 133 49.28 -35.67 -40.89
CA ALA A 133 49.56 -36.01 -42.28
C ALA A 133 51.00 -35.62 -42.67
N MET A 134 51.45 -34.43 -42.25
CA MET A 134 52.82 -33.96 -42.47
C MET A 134 53.83 -34.86 -41.74
N GLN A 135 53.61 -35.14 -40.46
CA GLN A 135 54.48 -36.02 -39.66
C GLN A 135 54.56 -37.43 -40.27
N THR A 136 53.43 -38.01 -40.64
CA THR A 136 53.35 -39.34 -41.27
C THR A 136 54.15 -39.40 -42.57
N ARG A 137 54.02 -38.38 -43.43
CA ARG A 137 54.78 -38.27 -44.68
C ARG A 137 56.30 -38.27 -44.43
N TRP A 138 56.78 -37.53 -43.43
CA TRP A 138 58.20 -37.52 -43.08
C TRP A 138 58.67 -38.83 -42.45
N MET A 139 57.85 -39.49 -41.62
CA MET A 139 58.17 -40.80 -41.05
C MET A 139 58.31 -41.89 -42.12
N PHE A 140 57.40 -41.94 -43.10
CA PHE A 140 57.51 -42.90 -44.22
C PHE A 140 58.76 -42.65 -45.05
N GLY A 141 59.10 -41.38 -45.33
CA GLY A 141 60.34 -41.03 -46.01
C GLY A 141 61.58 -41.51 -45.26
N ALA A 142 61.62 -41.30 -43.93
CA ALA A 142 62.72 -41.75 -43.08
C ALA A 142 62.81 -43.29 -43.01
N LEU A 143 61.68 -43.98 -42.87
CA LEU A 143 61.62 -45.45 -42.82
C LEU A 143 62.15 -46.07 -44.13
N LEU A 144 61.65 -45.61 -45.28
CA LEU A 144 62.13 -46.08 -46.58
C LEU A 144 63.62 -45.77 -46.79
N GLY A 145 64.07 -44.57 -46.38
CA GLY A 145 65.47 -44.20 -46.40
C GLY A 145 66.34 -45.15 -45.57
N SER A 146 65.89 -45.50 -44.35
CA SER A 146 66.62 -46.42 -43.46
C SER A 146 66.75 -47.83 -44.04
N VAL A 147 65.68 -48.37 -44.63
CA VAL A 147 65.71 -49.69 -45.31
C VAL A 147 66.70 -49.66 -46.47
N GLY A 148 66.69 -48.61 -47.29
CA GLY A 148 67.65 -48.43 -48.38
C GLY A 148 69.10 -48.37 -47.88
N LEU A 149 69.33 -47.73 -46.73
CA LEU A 149 70.64 -47.62 -46.10
C LEU A 149 71.15 -48.98 -45.59
N VAL A 150 70.28 -49.78 -44.96
CA VAL A 150 70.60 -51.16 -44.54
C VAL A 150 70.98 -52.03 -45.73
N PHE A 151 70.20 -52.01 -46.82
CA PHE A 151 70.54 -52.75 -48.05
C PHE A 151 71.88 -52.30 -48.66
N ALA A 152 72.17 -50.99 -48.63
CA ALA A 152 73.44 -50.46 -49.11
C ALA A 152 74.64 -50.94 -48.26
N ILE A 153 74.48 -50.95 -46.93
CA ILE A 153 75.49 -51.47 -46.01
C ILE A 153 75.69 -52.97 -46.21
N GLU A 154 74.61 -53.76 -46.32
CA GLU A 154 74.68 -55.20 -46.56
C GLU A 154 75.41 -55.53 -47.87
N LYS A 155 75.13 -54.78 -48.94
CA LYS A 155 75.82 -54.92 -50.23
C LYS A 155 77.31 -54.57 -50.14
N LEU A 156 77.67 -53.54 -49.37
CA LEU A 156 79.06 -53.18 -49.10
C LEU A 156 79.77 -54.28 -48.31
N LEU A 157 79.12 -54.83 -47.27
CA LEU A 157 79.67 -55.88 -46.42
C LEU A 157 79.90 -57.19 -47.19
N HIS A 158 79.00 -57.57 -48.09
CA HIS A 158 79.17 -58.74 -48.97
C HIS A 158 80.20 -58.55 -50.09
N SER A 159 80.62 -57.31 -50.37
CA SER A 159 81.69 -57.01 -51.35
C SER A 159 83.09 -56.90 -50.74
N LEU A 160 83.21 -57.01 -49.42
CA LEU A 160 84.48 -57.12 -48.72
C LEU A 160 84.85 -58.62 -48.55
N PRO A 161 86.05 -59.06 -48.98
CA PRO A 161 86.50 -60.45 -48.91
C PRO A 161 86.82 -60.94 -47.49
#